data_AF-A0AAJ2PTL2-F1
#
_entry.id   AF-A0AAJ2PTL2-F1
#
_cell.length_a   1.000
_cell.length_b   1.000
_cell.length_c   1.000
_cell.angle_alpha   90.00
_cell.angle_beta   90.00
_cell.angle_gamma   90.00
#
_symmetry.space_group_name_H-M   'P 1'
#
loop_
_entity.id
_entity.type
_entity.pdbx_description
1 polymer ?
#
loop_
_entity_poly.entity_id
_entity_poly.type
_entity_poly.pdbx_seq_one_letter_code
_entity_poly.pdbx_strand_id
1 'polypeptide(L)'
;MSDQHAEALAPGSPDDLWQSVSHLHAWLETDQPYGGQEGLLLRMLKLQEEVGEVAQAVIGATGQNPRKGTTHTWDDVQSELCDVAVTALVALRTLTPDARAVFTAHLAGVTERSRGSRRG
;
A
#
# COMPACT_ATOMS: atom_id res chain seq x y z
N MET A 1 -28.67 15.56 28.45
CA MET A 1 -27.60 14.57 28.67
C MET A 1 -27.33 13.93 27.32
N SER A 2 -26.21 14.34 26.74
CA SER A 2 -25.50 13.87 25.53
C SER A 2 -26.33 13.40 24.33
N ASP A 3 -26.55 14.33 23.40
CA ASP A 3 -26.63 14.03 21.98
C ASP A 3 -25.28 13.46 21.53
N GLN A 4 -25.23 12.14 21.31
CA GLN A 4 -24.15 11.50 20.58
C GLN A 4 -24.37 11.82 19.10
N HIS A 5 -23.85 12.96 18.66
CA HIS A 5 -23.52 13.14 17.26
C HIS A 5 -22.46 12.11 16.92
N ALA A 6 -22.88 11.01 16.28
CA ALA A 6 -21.98 10.18 15.49
C ALA A 6 -21.41 11.08 14.39
N GLU A 7 -20.27 11.68 14.69
CA GLU A 7 -19.49 12.45 13.75
C GLU A 7 -19.06 11.48 12.65
N ALA A 8 -19.76 11.53 11.52
CA ALA A 8 -19.37 10.80 10.33
C ALA A 8 -17.94 11.24 9.99
N LEU A 9 -16.97 10.33 10.17
CA LEU A 9 -15.55 10.59 9.91
C LEU A 9 -15.41 11.15 8.50
N ALA A 10 -14.81 12.33 8.40
CA ALA A 10 -14.45 12.92 7.13
C ALA A 10 -13.49 11.97 6.38
N PRO A 11 -13.74 11.65 5.10
CA PRO A 11 -12.89 10.73 4.35
C PRO A 11 -11.46 11.27 4.28
N GLY A 12 -10.50 10.46 4.74
CA GLY A 12 -9.07 10.78 4.71
C GLY A 12 -8.39 10.77 6.08
N SER A 13 -9.04 10.28 7.13
CA SER A 13 -8.37 10.06 8.41
C SER A 13 -7.42 8.86 8.32
N PRO A 14 -6.31 8.83 9.07
CA PRO A 14 -5.48 7.63 9.19
C PRO A 14 -6.25 6.40 9.71
N ASP A 15 -7.33 6.62 10.46
CA ASP A 15 -8.22 5.54 10.92
C ASP A 15 -8.97 4.91 9.74
N ASP A 16 -9.39 5.71 8.76
CA ASP A 16 -10.08 5.24 7.54
C ASP A 16 -9.16 4.31 6.74
N LEU A 17 -7.88 4.67 6.60
CA LEU A 17 -6.89 3.85 5.88
C LEU A 17 -6.77 2.45 6.49
N TRP A 18 -6.55 2.36 7.80
CA TRP A 18 -6.33 1.07 8.47
C TRP A 18 -7.60 0.23 8.55
N GLN A 19 -8.77 0.86 8.58
CA GLN A 19 -10.05 0.17 8.41
C GLN A 19 -10.16 -0.41 7.00
N SER A 20 -9.87 0.36 5.95
CA SER A 20 -9.86 -0.13 4.57
C SER A 20 -8.89 -1.29 4.37
N VAL A 21 -7.65 -1.18 4.88
CA VAL A 21 -6.66 -2.27 4.81
C VAL A 21 -7.17 -3.52 5.53
N SER A 22 -7.83 -3.36 6.67
CA SER A 22 -8.38 -4.49 7.43
C SER A 22 -9.56 -5.14 6.71
N HIS A 23 -10.42 -4.36 6.05
CA HIS A 23 -11.51 -4.87 5.22
C HIS A 23 -10.98 -5.62 3.98
N LEU A 24 -10.00 -5.05 3.28
CA LEU A 24 -9.35 -5.70 2.14
C LEU A 24 -8.71 -7.02 2.55
N HIS A 25 -7.98 -7.04 3.66
CA HIS A 25 -7.42 -8.25 4.22
C HIS A 25 -8.51 -9.29 4.56
N ALA A 26 -9.57 -8.90 5.25
CA ALA A 26 -10.64 -9.83 5.63
C ALA A 26 -11.37 -10.42 4.40
N TRP A 27 -11.65 -9.59 3.39
CA TRP A 27 -12.21 -10.04 2.12
C TRP A 27 -11.29 -11.07 1.45
N LEU A 28 -10.01 -10.75 1.39
CA LEU A 28 -8.98 -11.62 0.84
C LEU A 28 -8.84 -12.95 1.58
N GLU A 29 -9.01 -12.99 2.91
CA GLU A 29 -8.96 -14.25 3.67
C GLU A 29 -10.23 -15.10 3.52
N THR A 30 -11.36 -14.50 3.13
CA THR A 30 -12.65 -15.21 3.03
C THR A 30 -12.69 -16.17 1.83
N ASP A 31 -12.04 -15.82 0.72
CA ASP A 31 -12.14 -16.52 -0.56
C ASP A 31 -10.84 -17.25 -0.97
N GLN A 32 -9.87 -17.41 -0.05
CA GLN A 32 -8.56 -17.98 -0.40
C GLN A 32 -8.45 -19.48 -0.04
N PRO A 33 -8.00 -20.32 -1.00
CA PRO A 33 -7.71 -21.73 -0.72
C PRO A 33 -6.42 -21.93 0.09
N TYR A 34 -5.56 -20.90 0.20
CA TYR A 34 -4.27 -20.95 0.88
C TYR A 34 -4.23 -19.97 2.05
N GLY A 35 -4.00 -20.47 3.26
CA GLY A 35 -3.87 -19.67 4.48
C GLY A 35 -2.46 -19.73 5.08
N GLY A 36 -2.26 -19.04 6.20
CA GLY A 36 -1.00 -19.11 6.95
C GLY A 36 0.22 -18.67 6.14
N GLN A 37 1.30 -19.46 6.18
CA GLN A 37 2.58 -19.12 5.53
C GLN A 37 2.46 -19.02 4.00
N GLU A 38 1.67 -19.89 3.36
CA GLU A 38 1.48 -19.86 1.91
C GLU A 38 0.75 -18.58 1.48
N GLY A 39 -0.32 -18.21 2.18
CA GLY A 39 -1.01 -16.94 1.96
C GLY A 39 -0.09 -15.74 2.07
N LEU A 40 0.77 -15.71 3.10
CA LEU A 40 1.79 -14.66 3.27
C LEU A 40 2.77 -14.61 2.08
N LEU A 41 3.28 -15.76 1.62
CA LEU A 41 4.20 -15.82 0.49
C LEU A 41 3.53 -15.32 -0.80
N LEU A 42 2.27 -15.66 -1.02
CA LEU A 42 1.49 -15.15 -2.16
C LEU A 42 1.31 -13.63 -2.11
N ARG A 43 1.15 -13.03 -0.92
CA ARG A 43 1.14 -11.56 -0.77
C ARG A 43 2.47 -10.93 -1.15
N MET A 44 3.60 -11.57 -0.81
CA MET A 44 4.92 -11.08 -1.23
C MET A 44 5.10 -11.15 -2.74
N LEU A 45 4.59 -12.21 -3.38
CA LEU A 45 4.62 -12.33 -4.84
C LEU A 45 3.75 -11.27 -5.52
N LYS A 46 2.55 -11.02 -5.02
CA LYS A 46 1.67 -9.95 -5.54
C LYS A 46 2.33 -8.57 -5.38
N LEU A 47 3.00 -8.30 -4.25
CA LEU A 47 3.77 -7.06 -4.09
C LEU A 47 4.86 -6.90 -5.18
N GLN A 48 5.56 -7.99 -5.53
CA GLN A 48 6.57 -7.95 -6.60
C GLN A 48 5.94 -7.73 -7.99
N GLU A 49 4.74 -8.26 -8.22
CA GLU A 49 3.96 -8.03 -9.44
C GLU A 49 3.65 -6.53 -9.60
N GLU A 50 3.10 -5.87 -8.57
CA GLU A 50 2.77 -4.42 -8.62
C GLU A 50 4.01 -3.55 -8.89
N VAL A 51 5.16 -3.90 -8.31
CA VAL A 51 6.42 -3.20 -8.59
C VAL A 51 6.84 -3.35 -10.06
N GLY A 52 6.54 -4.50 -10.67
CA GLY A 52 6.72 -4.73 -12.10
C GLY A 52 5.79 -3.88 -12.96
N GLU A 53 4.55 -3.69 -12.53
CA GLU A 53 3.57 -2.84 -13.21
C GLU A 53 3.97 -1.36 -13.16
N VAL A 54 4.48 -0.86 -12.03
CA VAL A 54 5.11 0.47 -11.94
C VAL A 54 6.23 0.62 -12.98
N ALA A 55 7.12 -0.38 -13.08
CA ALA A 55 8.22 -0.34 -14.05
C ALA A 55 7.69 -0.31 -15.50
N GLN A 56 6.66 -1.10 -15.80
CA GLN A 56 6.00 -1.11 -17.09
C GLN A 56 5.37 0.26 -17.43
N ALA A 57 4.65 0.85 -16.47
CA ALA A 57 4.02 2.16 -16.64
C ALA A 57 5.07 3.26 -16.87
N VAL A 58 6.18 3.25 -16.13
CA VAL A 58 7.29 4.21 -16.35
C VAL A 58 7.90 4.06 -17.74
N ILE A 59 8.20 2.83 -18.18
CA ILE A 59 8.71 2.56 -19.54
C ILE A 59 7.72 3.06 -20.60
N GLY A 60 6.42 2.85 -20.35
CA GLY A 60 5.34 3.31 -21.20
C GLY A 60 5.20 4.83 -21.25
N ALA A 61 5.31 5.51 -20.12
CA ALA A 61 5.19 6.97 -20.00
C ALA A 61 6.40 7.72 -20.58
N THR A 62 7.58 7.12 -20.47
CA THR A 62 8.84 7.69 -20.99
C THR A 62 9.11 7.33 -22.45
N GLY A 63 8.28 6.47 -23.06
CA GLY A 63 8.42 6.04 -24.45
C GLY A 63 9.69 5.24 -24.73
N GLN A 64 10.30 4.62 -23.70
CA GLN A 64 11.59 3.94 -23.82
C GLN A 64 11.52 2.63 -24.62
N ASN A 65 10.32 2.17 -25.00
CA ASN A 65 10.14 1.06 -25.92
C ASN A 65 10.11 1.56 -27.37
N PRO A 66 11.17 1.38 -28.18
CA PRO A 66 11.25 1.93 -29.53
C PRO A 66 10.20 1.35 -30.49
N ARG A 67 9.60 0.20 -30.15
CA ARG A 67 8.55 -0.44 -30.97
C ARG A 67 7.15 0.09 -30.70
N LYS A 68 6.92 0.70 -29.54
CA LYS A 68 5.57 1.10 -29.09
C LYS A 68 5.42 2.59 -28.83
N GLY A 69 6.51 3.34 -28.69
CA GLY A 69 6.44 4.75 -28.32
C GLY A 69 5.85 4.92 -26.91
N THR A 70 5.17 6.05 -26.66
CA THR A 70 4.48 6.30 -25.40
C THR A 70 3.17 5.53 -25.33
N THR A 71 3.03 4.65 -24.32
CA THR A 71 1.84 3.80 -24.14
C THR A 71 1.09 4.07 -22.84
N HIS A 72 1.70 4.78 -21.90
CA HIS A 72 1.13 5.14 -20.61
C HIS A 72 1.36 6.62 -20.37
N THR A 73 0.73 7.13 -19.31
CA THR A 73 0.84 8.47 -18.78
C THR A 73 1.50 8.43 -17.40
N TRP A 74 1.87 9.59 -16.86
CA TRP A 74 2.31 9.68 -15.47
C TRP A 74 1.19 9.46 -14.46
N ASP A 75 -0.08 9.54 -14.87
CA ASP A 75 -1.22 9.20 -14.03
C ASP A 75 -1.36 7.68 -13.86
N ASP A 76 -1.01 6.91 -14.89
CA ASP A 76 -0.89 5.46 -14.78
C ASP A 76 0.20 5.08 -13.77
N VAL A 77 1.38 5.73 -13.84
CA VAL A 77 2.45 5.52 -12.85
C VAL A 77 2.00 5.82 -11.42
N GLN A 78 1.22 6.89 -11.22
CA GLN A 78 0.67 7.22 -9.90
C GLN A 78 -0.27 6.13 -9.40
N SER A 79 -1.09 5.58 -10.30
CA SER A 79 -2.05 4.52 -9.98
C SER A 79 -1.31 3.25 -9.56
N GLU A 80 -0.30 2.82 -10.33
CA GLU A 80 0.52 1.65 -9.99
C GLU A 80 1.27 1.82 -8.66
N LEU A 81 1.74 3.04 -8.34
CA LEU A 81 2.37 3.33 -7.05
C LEU A 81 1.37 3.22 -5.89
N CYS A 82 0.11 3.60 -6.11
CA CYS A 82 -0.95 3.38 -5.13
C CYS A 82 -1.21 1.88 -4.92
N ASP A 83 -1.21 1.08 -5.98
CA ASP A 83 -1.40 -0.37 -5.90
C ASP A 83 -0.26 -1.06 -5.14
N VAL A 84 0.99 -0.65 -5.37
CA VAL A 84 2.13 -1.07 -4.54
C VAL A 84 1.91 -0.74 -3.07
N ALA A 85 1.51 0.50 -2.76
CA ALA A 85 1.33 0.95 -1.38
C ALA A 85 0.22 0.16 -0.66
N VAL A 86 -0.94 0.00 -1.31
CA VAL A 86 -2.07 -0.77 -0.77
C VAL A 86 -1.67 -2.23 -0.58
N THR A 87 -1.04 -2.85 -1.58
CA THR A 87 -0.59 -4.25 -1.53
C THR A 87 0.42 -4.47 -0.41
N ALA A 88 1.37 -3.55 -0.22
CA ALA A 88 2.34 -3.62 0.87
C ALA A 88 1.68 -3.53 2.26
N LEU A 89 0.69 -2.64 2.42
CA LEU A 89 -0.05 -2.50 3.69
C LEU A 89 -0.90 -3.74 4.01
N VAL A 90 -1.56 -4.31 3.01
CA VAL A 90 -2.30 -5.58 3.16
C VAL A 90 -1.34 -6.72 3.49
N ALA A 91 -0.20 -6.81 2.83
CA ALA A 91 0.81 -7.82 3.10
C ALA A 91 1.39 -7.70 4.53
N LEU A 92 1.61 -6.47 5.01
CA LEU A 92 1.99 -6.22 6.40
C LEU A 92 0.89 -6.66 7.38
N ARG A 93 -0.38 -6.44 7.04
CA ARG A 93 -1.53 -6.90 7.83
C ARG A 93 -1.65 -8.42 7.86
N THR A 94 -1.32 -9.11 6.76
CA THR A 94 -1.22 -10.58 6.73
C THR A 94 -0.09 -11.09 7.63
N LEU A 95 1.04 -10.39 7.66
CA LEU A 95 2.19 -10.76 8.49
C LEU A 95 1.93 -10.53 9.99
N THR A 96 1.21 -9.47 10.35
CA THR A 96 0.95 -9.12 11.75
C THR A 96 -0.38 -8.41 11.96
N PRO A 97 -1.14 -8.77 13.02
CA PRO A 97 -2.34 -8.02 13.40
C PRO A 97 -2.02 -6.60 13.91
N ASP A 98 -0.77 -6.28 14.22
CA ASP A 98 -0.38 -4.95 14.72
C ASP A 98 0.20 -4.05 13.62
N ALA A 99 -0.13 -4.32 12.35
CA ALA A 99 0.41 -3.63 11.17
C ALA A 99 0.42 -2.10 11.29
N ARG A 100 -0.65 -1.52 11.85
CA ARG A 100 -0.73 -0.07 12.12
C ARG A 100 0.39 0.43 13.02
N ALA A 101 0.58 -0.23 14.15
CA ALA A 101 1.59 0.17 15.14
C ALA A 101 2.99 -0.01 14.56
N VAL A 102 3.24 -1.15 13.89
CA VAL A 102 4.52 -1.44 13.23
C VAL A 102 4.87 -0.40 12.18
N PHE A 103 3.94 -0.10 11.26
CA PHE A 103 4.16 0.89 10.22
C PHE A 103 4.39 2.29 10.79
N THR A 104 3.55 2.71 11.74
CA THR A 104 3.64 4.05 12.36
C THR A 104 4.98 4.24 13.08
N ALA A 105 5.41 3.25 13.85
CA ALA A 105 6.70 3.28 14.55
C ALA A 105 7.87 3.31 13.55
N HIS A 106 7.81 2.49 12.50
CA HIS A 106 8.85 2.48 11.46
C HIS A 106 8.94 3.83 10.73
N LEU A 107 7.80 4.39 10.31
CA LEU A 107 7.73 5.67 9.62
C LEU A 107 8.24 6.83 10.50
N ALA A 108 7.89 6.84 11.79
CA ALA A 108 8.42 7.82 12.74
C ALA A 108 9.95 7.73 12.84
N GLY A 109 10.49 6.51 12.94
CA GLY A 109 11.94 6.27 12.97
C GLY A 109 12.66 6.71 11.70
N VAL A 110 12.10 6.45 10.52
CA VAL A 110 12.65 6.94 9.24
C VAL A 110 12.62 8.47 9.19
N THR A 111 11.50 9.08 9.57
CA THR A 111 11.31 10.54 9.57
C THR A 111 12.35 11.25 10.45
N GLU A 112 12.59 10.73 11.65
CA GLU A 112 13.58 11.29 12.57
C GLU A 112 14.99 11.22 11.97
N ARG A 113 15.39 10.07 11.43
CA ARG A 113 16.71 9.91 10.79
C ARG A 113 16.91 10.85 9.60
N SER A 114 15.90 11.00 8.74
CA SER A 114 15.96 11.88 7.56
C SER A 114 15.98 13.37 7.89
N ARG A 115 15.58 13.75 9.11
CA ARG A 115 15.67 15.13 9.63
C ARG A 115 17.00 15.35 10.37
N GLY A 116 17.46 14.38 11.15
CA GLY A 116 18.76 14.42 11.84
C GLY A 116 19.96 14.42 10.89
N SER A 117 19.90 13.66 9.79
CA SER A 117 21.00 13.57 8.82
C SER A 117 21.17 14.82 7.94
N ARG A 118 20.24 15.79 8.00
CA ARG A 118 20.35 17.11 7.31
C ARG A 118 21.08 18.17 8.14
N ARG A 119 21.53 17.84 9.36
CA ARG A 119 22.25 18.72 10.29
C ARG A 119 23.63 18.19 10.69
N GLY A 120 24.27 17.41 9.82
CA GLY A 120 25.63 16.87 10.00
C GLY A 120 26.50 17.18 8.80
#